data_AF-A0A4R7JZ54-F1
#
_entry.id   AF-A0A4R7JZ54-F1
#
_cell.length_a   1.000
_cell.length_b   1.000
_cell.length_c   1.000
_cell.angle_alpha   90.00
_cell.angle_beta   90.00
_cell.angle_gamma   90.00
#
_symmetry.space_group_name_H-M   'P 1'
#
loop_
_entity.id
_entity.type
_entity.pdbx_description
1 polymer ?
#
loop_
_entity_poly.entity_id
_entity_poly.type
_entity_poly.pdbx_seq_one_letter_code
_entity_poly.pdbx_strand_id
1 'polypeptide(L)'
;MYILDIEASGLGPESYPIEIAWCSLDGEQSWSVFINPETAGDWEDWDDYAEEAIHGISRDELLREGQDVVTVARELEQRLGGEEVFSDAVPFDDFWLRRLFGAVGSHNPVRLQQLETIYCSRYAIEIGEALSRFEPPHRALADCRGMAELVRSVIGQKGFHEEEV
;
A
#
# COMPACT_ATOMS: atom_id res chain seq x y z
N MET A 1 -8.32 7.67 -8.49
CA MET A 1 -7.19 7.89 -7.54
C MET A 1 -7.33 6.91 -6.40
N TYR A 2 -6.30 6.09 -6.24
CA TYR A 2 -6.23 5.05 -5.22
C TYR A 2 -5.01 5.27 -4.35
N ILE A 3 -5.10 4.93 -3.09
CA ILE A 3 -3.97 4.87 -2.17
C ILE A 3 -3.69 3.39 -1.95
N LEU A 4 -2.43 2.99 -2.07
CA LEU A 4 -1.94 1.62 -1.90
C LEU A 4 -0.92 1.62 -0.78
N ASP A 5 -0.91 0.52 -0.02
CA ASP A 5 0.06 0.25 1.03
C ASP A 5 0.36 -1.26 1.07
N ILE A 6 1.55 -1.61 1.54
CA ILE A 6 2.07 -2.99 1.57
C ILE A 6 2.76 -3.26 2.90
N GLU A 7 2.30 -4.31 3.59
CA GLU A 7 3.09 -4.93 4.65
C GLU A 7 4.03 -5.98 4.05
N ALA A 8 5.24 -6.08 4.58
CA ALA A 8 6.28 -6.98 4.09
C ALA A 8 6.77 -7.94 5.16
N SER A 9 7.32 -9.08 4.74
CA SER A 9 7.89 -10.10 5.63
C SER A 9 9.10 -9.64 6.45
N GLY A 10 9.61 -8.44 6.18
CA GLY A 10 10.77 -7.86 6.83
C GLY A 10 11.23 -6.55 6.18
N LEU A 11 12.26 -5.94 6.77
CA LEU A 11 12.82 -4.65 6.32
C LEU A 11 14.04 -4.81 5.39
N GLY A 12 14.47 -6.05 5.14
CA GLY A 12 15.66 -6.37 4.36
C GLY A 12 15.43 -6.47 2.85
N PRO A 13 16.51 -6.51 2.04
CA PRO A 13 16.41 -6.65 0.59
C PRO A 13 15.83 -8.00 0.14
N GLU A 14 15.74 -9.00 1.01
CA GLU A 14 15.14 -10.31 0.71
C GLU A 14 13.63 -10.38 1.02
N SER A 15 13.04 -9.33 1.60
CA SER A 15 11.65 -9.35 2.11
C SER A 15 10.55 -9.22 1.05
N TYR A 16 9.48 -9.98 1.16
CA TYR A 16 8.39 -10.02 0.18
C TYR A 16 7.10 -9.38 0.71
N PRO A 17 6.18 -8.94 -0.17
CA PRO A 17 4.87 -8.46 0.28
C PRO A 17 4.07 -9.61 0.92
N ILE A 18 3.43 -9.32 2.05
CA ILE A 18 2.60 -10.27 2.80
C ILE A 18 1.15 -9.84 2.94
N GLU A 19 0.89 -8.54 2.99
CA GLU A 19 -0.44 -7.93 2.85
C GLU A 19 -0.33 -6.82 1.80
N ILE A 20 -1.26 -6.77 0.85
CA ILE A 20 -1.39 -5.64 -0.06
C ILE A 20 -2.81 -5.12 0.04
N ALA A 21 -2.95 -3.82 0.21
CA ALA A 21 -4.25 -3.18 0.18
C ALA A 21 -4.26 -1.93 -0.69
N TRP A 22 -5.46 -1.55 -1.08
CA TRP A 22 -5.72 -0.21 -1.59
C TRP A 22 -7.12 0.26 -1.20
N CYS A 23 -7.31 1.57 -1.17
CA CYS A 23 -8.64 2.18 -1.15
C CYS A 23 -8.74 3.34 -2.14
N SER A 24 -9.96 3.61 -2.62
CA SER A 24 -10.23 4.86 -3.35
C SER A 24 -10.11 6.04 -2.40
N LEU A 25 -9.71 7.20 -2.93
CA LEU A 25 -9.54 8.42 -2.14
C LEU A 25 -10.83 8.87 -1.43
N ASP A 26 -12.00 8.59 -2.00
CA ASP A 26 -13.32 8.84 -1.38
C ASP A 26 -13.67 7.85 -0.26
N GLY A 27 -12.93 6.73 -0.15
CA GLY A 27 -13.14 5.67 0.83
C GLY A 27 -14.26 4.69 0.47
N GLU A 28 -14.91 4.82 -0.68
CA GLU A 28 -16.06 3.98 -1.06
C GLU A 28 -15.64 2.57 -1.53
N GLN A 29 -14.47 2.46 -2.15
CA GLN A 29 -13.93 1.20 -2.64
C GLN A 29 -12.65 0.85 -1.89
N SER A 30 -12.49 -0.43 -1.59
CA SER A 30 -11.25 -0.94 -1.03
C SER A 30 -11.10 -2.41 -1.31
N TRP A 31 -9.87 -2.88 -1.24
CA TRP A 31 -9.50 -4.27 -1.36
C TRP A 31 -8.25 -4.50 -0.50
N SER A 32 -8.18 -5.66 0.16
CA SER A 32 -7.01 -6.11 0.89
C SER A 32 -6.88 -7.61 0.72
N VAL A 33 -5.65 -8.10 0.67
CA VAL A 33 -5.36 -9.51 0.56
C VAL A 33 -4.08 -9.86 1.29
N PHE A 34 -4.10 -10.99 1.98
CA PHE A 34 -2.89 -11.67 2.41
C PHE A 34 -2.34 -12.53 1.29
N ILE A 35 -1.01 -12.62 1.18
CA ILE A 35 -0.33 -13.44 0.19
C ILE A 35 0.25 -14.66 0.89
N ASN A 36 -0.04 -15.85 0.39
CA ASN A 36 0.59 -17.06 0.88
C ASN A 36 2.00 -17.20 0.27
N PRO A 37 3.09 -17.06 1.07
CA PRO A 37 4.46 -17.08 0.55
C PRO A 37 4.87 -18.41 -0.08
N GLU A 38 4.28 -19.54 0.32
CA GLU A 38 4.60 -20.85 -0.27
C GLU A 38 4.20 -20.95 -1.75
N THR A 39 3.33 -20.06 -2.23
CA THR A 39 2.88 -20.04 -3.63
C THR A 39 3.84 -19.31 -4.56
N ALA A 40 4.81 -18.55 -4.03
CA ALA A 40 5.79 -17.79 -4.81
C ALA A 40 7.07 -18.57 -5.17
N GLY A 41 7.32 -19.68 -4.48
CA GLY A 41 8.42 -20.60 -4.78
C GLY A 41 9.77 -20.26 -4.14
N ASP A 42 10.17 -18.97 -4.07
CA ASP A 42 11.46 -18.53 -3.52
C ASP A 42 11.35 -17.53 -2.35
N TRP A 43 10.15 -17.37 -1.78
CA TRP A 43 9.90 -16.46 -0.65
C TRP A 43 10.20 -17.15 0.68
N GLU A 44 11.46 -17.08 1.10
CA GLU A 44 11.96 -17.73 2.33
C GLU A 44 12.26 -16.76 3.48
N ASP A 45 12.62 -15.51 3.18
CA ASP A 45 12.98 -14.49 4.19
C ASP A 45 11.82 -14.19 5.15
N TRP A 46 12.11 -14.14 6.45
CA TRP A 46 11.13 -13.80 7.48
C TRP A 46 11.82 -13.09 8.63
N ASP A 47 11.31 -11.93 9.00
CA ASP A 47 11.82 -11.10 10.08
C ASP A 47 10.86 -11.13 11.27
N ASP A 48 11.24 -11.86 12.32
CA ASP A 48 10.46 -11.95 13.56
C ASP A 48 10.21 -10.58 14.19
N TYR A 49 11.09 -9.59 13.97
CA TYR A 49 10.87 -8.23 14.46
C TYR A 49 9.73 -7.53 13.72
N ALA A 50 9.62 -7.72 12.39
CA ALA A 50 8.52 -7.18 11.61
C ALA A 50 7.18 -7.79 12.06
N GLU A 51 7.16 -9.11 12.26
CA GLU A 51 5.99 -9.81 12.81
C GLU A 51 5.60 -9.31 14.21
N GLU A 52 6.51 -9.36 15.18
CA GLU A 52 6.15 -9.15 16.58
C GLU A 52 5.99 -7.67 16.95
N ALA A 53 6.76 -6.78 16.34
CA ALA A 53 6.88 -5.39 16.76
C ALA A 53 6.27 -4.36 15.79
N ILE A 54 5.98 -4.76 14.54
CA ILE A 54 5.46 -3.84 13.51
C ILE A 54 4.01 -4.21 13.15
N HIS A 55 3.78 -5.28 12.40
CA HIS A 55 2.48 -5.56 11.76
C HIS A 55 1.62 -6.61 12.48
N GLY A 56 2.20 -7.49 13.30
CA GLY A 56 1.46 -8.54 14.01
C GLY A 56 0.93 -9.69 13.14
N ILE A 57 1.12 -9.63 11.82
CA ILE A 57 0.73 -10.68 10.86
C ILE A 57 1.71 -11.86 10.94
N SER A 58 1.24 -13.01 11.39
CA SER A 58 2.07 -14.21 11.52
C SER A 58 2.25 -14.96 10.21
N ARG A 59 3.40 -15.62 10.03
CA ARG A 59 3.63 -16.47 8.85
C ARG A 59 2.58 -17.57 8.73
N ASP A 60 2.22 -18.20 9.85
CA ASP A 60 1.21 -19.26 9.91
C ASP A 60 -0.19 -18.77 9.49
N GLU A 61 -0.53 -17.51 9.74
CA GLU A 61 -1.75 -16.88 9.23
C GLU A 61 -1.73 -16.75 7.71
N LEU A 62 -0.63 -16.27 7.15
CA LEU A 62 -0.45 -16.16 5.70
C LEU A 62 -0.53 -17.51 4.99
N LEU A 63 0.03 -18.58 5.58
CA LEU A 63 -0.04 -19.93 5.01
C LEU A 63 -1.47 -20.47 4.95
N ARG A 64 -2.32 -20.07 5.90
CA ARG A 64 -3.70 -20.59 6.04
C ARG A 64 -4.71 -19.76 5.26
N GLU A 65 -4.55 -18.44 5.27
CA GLU A 65 -5.55 -17.47 4.81
C GLU A 65 -5.10 -16.68 3.58
N GLY A 66 -3.79 -16.69 3.31
CA GLY A 66 -3.20 -16.03 2.17
C GLY A 66 -3.65 -16.63 0.84
N GLN A 67 -3.81 -15.76 -0.14
CA GLN A 67 -4.12 -16.13 -1.51
C GLN A 67 -2.86 -16.49 -2.29
N ASP A 68 -3.07 -17.25 -3.36
CA ASP A 68 -2.02 -17.60 -4.31
C ASP A 68 -1.47 -16.35 -5.02
N VAL A 69 -0.15 -16.26 -5.11
CA VAL A 69 0.58 -15.10 -5.67
C VAL A 69 0.13 -14.76 -7.10
N VAL A 70 -0.22 -15.76 -7.91
CA VAL A 70 -0.73 -15.57 -9.29
C VAL A 70 -2.11 -14.94 -9.26
N THR A 71 -2.94 -15.35 -8.31
CA THR A 71 -4.27 -14.77 -8.11
C THR A 71 -4.16 -13.31 -7.68
N VAL A 72 -3.31 -13.02 -6.70
CA VAL A 72 -3.08 -11.67 -6.18
C VAL A 72 -2.56 -10.74 -7.28
N ALA A 73 -1.53 -11.14 -8.02
CA ALA A 73 -0.96 -10.33 -9.10
C ALA A 73 -1.99 -10.01 -10.19
N ARG A 74 -2.84 -10.98 -10.58
CA ARG A 74 -3.90 -10.78 -11.57
C ARG A 74 -4.99 -9.84 -11.08
N GLU A 75 -5.43 -9.98 -9.83
CA GLU A 75 -6.43 -9.07 -9.27
C GLU A 75 -5.91 -7.64 -9.18
N LEU A 76 -4.65 -7.48 -8.75
CA LEU A 76 -4.03 -6.17 -8.64
C LEU A 76 -3.87 -5.50 -10.01
N GLU A 77 -3.41 -6.24 -11.03
CA GLU A 77 -3.35 -5.77 -12.42
C GLU A 77 -4.74 -5.36 -12.93
N GLN A 78 -5.76 -6.19 -12.71
CA GLN A 78 -7.12 -5.89 -13.16
C GLN A 78 -7.70 -4.62 -12.51
N ARG A 79 -7.37 -4.38 -11.23
CA ARG A 79 -7.95 -3.29 -10.44
C ARG A 79 -7.22 -1.96 -10.62
N LEU A 80 -5.90 -2.01 -10.73
CA LEU A 80 -5.04 -0.82 -10.66
C LEU A 80 -4.20 -0.61 -11.94
N GLY A 81 -4.25 -1.52 -12.90
CA GLY A 81 -3.52 -1.41 -14.16
C GLY A 81 -3.94 -0.17 -14.95
N GLY A 82 -3.06 0.83 -15.02
CA GLY A 82 -3.31 2.09 -15.71
C GLY A 82 -4.04 3.16 -14.88
N GLU A 83 -4.36 2.87 -13.62
CA GLU A 83 -4.97 3.82 -12.70
C GLU A 83 -3.95 4.78 -12.07
N GLU A 84 -4.44 5.89 -11.52
CA GLU A 84 -3.63 6.77 -10.67
C GLU A 84 -3.55 6.21 -9.25
N VAL A 85 -2.40 5.65 -8.90
CA VAL A 85 -2.13 5.01 -7.60
C VAL A 85 -1.05 5.79 -6.85
N PHE A 86 -1.28 6.02 -5.57
CA PHE A 86 -0.44 6.80 -4.69
C PHE A 86 0.01 5.98 -3.50
N SER A 87 1.21 6.27 -3.00
CA SER A 87 1.78 5.71 -1.77
C SER A 87 2.63 6.78 -1.10
N ASP A 88 2.73 6.75 0.23
CA ASP A 88 3.64 7.59 1.01
C ASP A 88 5.09 7.07 1.02
N ALA A 89 5.30 5.82 0.59
CA ALA A 89 6.56 5.09 0.62
C ALA A 89 6.95 4.46 -0.72
N VAL A 90 6.74 5.17 -1.85
CA VAL A 90 6.91 4.63 -3.23
C VAL A 90 8.17 3.78 -3.47
N PRO A 91 9.38 4.15 -2.99
CA PRO A 91 10.57 3.31 -3.22
C PRO A 91 10.44 1.89 -2.66
N PHE A 92 9.72 1.72 -1.55
CA PHE A 92 9.50 0.43 -0.90
C PHE A 92 8.34 -0.33 -1.54
N ASP A 93 7.20 0.35 -1.75
CA ASP A 93 6.04 -0.29 -2.38
C ASP A 93 6.32 -0.72 -3.83
N ASP A 94 7.04 0.09 -4.63
CA ASP A 94 7.43 -0.31 -5.99
C ASP A 94 8.39 -1.51 -5.96
N PHE A 95 9.25 -1.60 -4.94
CA PHE A 95 10.12 -2.75 -4.75
C PHE A 95 9.33 -4.03 -4.49
N TRP A 96 8.35 -4.01 -3.58
CA TRP A 96 7.53 -5.18 -3.28
C TRP A 96 6.54 -5.52 -4.39
N LEU A 97 5.99 -4.53 -5.10
CA LEU A 97 5.20 -4.78 -6.32
C LEU A 97 6.04 -5.47 -7.39
N ARG A 98 7.28 -5.03 -7.63
CA ARG A 98 8.18 -5.71 -8.58
C ARG A 98 8.47 -7.14 -8.15
N ARG A 99 8.61 -7.41 -6.84
CA ARG A 99 8.80 -8.77 -6.34
C ARG A 99 7.56 -9.64 -6.54
N LEU A 100 6.36 -9.13 -6.25
CA LEU A 100 5.08 -9.80 -6.54
C LEU A 100 4.96 -10.18 -8.03
N PHE A 101 5.13 -9.20 -8.93
CA PHE A 101 4.99 -9.44 -10.36
C PHE A 101 6.15 -10.29 -10.92
N GLY A 102 7.34 -10.17 -10.35
CA GLY A 102 8.50 -11.01 -10.66
C GLY A 102 8.25 -12.48 -10.36
N ALA A 103 7.62 -12.80 -9.22
CA ALA A 103 7.28 -14.18 -8.82
C ALA A 103 6.35 -14.88 -9.83
N VAL A 104 5.56 -14.11 -10.58
CA VAL A 104 4.64 -14.63 -11.60
C VAL A 104 5.15 -14.45 -13.04
N GLY A 105 6.40 -13.98 -13.20
CA GLY A 105 7.03 -13.77 -14.51
C GLY A 105 6.46 -12.61 -15.32
N SER A 106 5.87 -11.61 -14.65
CA SER A 106 5.22 -10.45 -15.27
C SER A 106 5.93 -9.13 -14.91
N HIS A 107 5.70 -8.09 -15.71
CA HIS A 107 6.11 -6.73 -15.36
C HIS A 107 5.05 -6.07 -14.48
N ASN A 108 5.49 -5.26 -13.50
CA ASN A 108 4.58 -4.45 -12.67
C ASN A 108 3.79 -3.44 -13.55
N PRO A 109 2.45 -3.54 -13.64
CA PRO A 109 1.61 -2.61 -14.40
C PRO A 109 1.18 -1.38 -13.57
N VAL A 110 1.35 -1.41 -12.25
CA VAL A 110 0.94 -0.35 -11.33
C VAL A 110 1.99 0.74 -11.30
N ARG A 111 1.60 1.98 -11.59
CA ARG A 111 2.48 3.15 -11.49
C ARG A 111 2.18 3.92 -10.22
N LEU A 112 3.06 3.79 -9.24
CA LEU A 112 2.97 4.54 -7.99
C LEU A 112 3.49 5.97 -8.16
N GLN A 113 2.81 6.90 -7.48
CA GLN A 113 3.20 8.30 -7.34
C GLN A 113 3.26 8.65 -5.86
N GLN A 114 4.12 9.61 -5.50
CA GLN A 114 4.19 10.11 -4.13
C GLN A 114 2.83 10.68 -3.71
N LEU A 115 2.33 10.31 -2.55
CA LEU A 115 1.00 10.74 -2.08
C LEU A 115 0.85 12.26 -2.03
N GLU A 116 1.92 13.01 -1.70
CA GLU A 116 1.92 14.47 -1.68
C GLU A 116 1.73 15.10 -3.07
N THR A 117 1.94 14.33 -4.14
CA THR A 117 1.71 14.80 -5.53
C THR A 117 0.26 14.68 -5.98
N ILE A 118 -0.60 14.08 -5.15
CA ILE A 118 -2.04 14.04 -5.40
C ILE A 118 -2.58 15.46 -5.64
N TYR A 119 -3.56 15.57 -6.56
CA TYR A 119 -4.03 16.86 -7.07
C TYR A 119 -2.92 17.79 -7.60
N CYS A 120 -1.99 17.23 -8.37
CA CYS A 120 -0.88 17.98 -8.99
C CYS A 120 -0.06 18.78 -7.97
N SER A 121 0.19 18.19 -6.80
CA SER A 121 0.96 18.80 -5.70
C SER A 121 0.35 20.06 -5.09
N ARG A 122 -0.93 20.38 -5.35
CA ARG A 122 -1.58 21.60 -4.84
C ARG A 122 -1.51 21.74 -3.32
N TYR A 123 -1.59 20.62 -2.61
CA TYR A 123 -1.56 20.54 -1.14
C TYR A 123 -0.33 19.76 -0.64
N ALA A 124 0.75 19.70 -1.43
CA ALA A 124 1.88 18.82 -1.13
C ALA A 124 2.53 19.09 0.24
N ILE A 125 2.63 20.36 0.63
CA ILE A 125 3.22 20.74 1.92
C ILE A 125 2.32 20.26 3.06
N GLU A 126 1.03 20.55 3.00
CA GLU A 126 0.08 20.18 4.06
C GLU A 126 -0.10 18.68 4.18
N ILE A 127 -0.15 17.96 3.05
CA ILE A 127 -0.22 16.50 3.04
C ILE A 127 1.08 15.93 3.62
N GLY A 128 2.24 16.41 3.21
CA GLY A 128 3.53 15.95 3.75
C GLY A 128 3.68 16.22 5.26
N GLU A 129 3.25 17.39 5.73
CA GLU A 129 3.23 17.70 7.17
C GLU A 129 2.29 16.78 7.94
N ALA A 130 1.10 16.50 7.39
CA ALA A 130 0.15 15.61 8.02
C ALA A 130 0.66 14.16 8.05
N LEU A 131 1.25 13.68 6.95
CA LEU A 131 1.87 12.34 6.88
C LEU A 131 3.01 12.20 7.88
N SER A 132 3.81 13.24 8.10
CA SER A 132 4.90 13.20 9.09
C SER A 132 4.44 12.97 10.54
N ARG A 133 3.15 13.16 10.82
CA ARG A 133 2.51 12.97 12.12
C ARG A 133 1.55 11.77 12.13
N PHE A 134 1.40 11.09 11.00
CA PHE A 134 0.55 9.93 10.89
C PHE A 134 1.24 8.74 11.55
N GLU A 135 0.54 8.08 12.47
CA GLU A 135 1.01 6.88 13.15
C GLU A 135 0.18 5.71 12.61
N PRO A 136 0.68 4.98 11.60
CA PRO A 136 -0.04 3.85 11.04
C PRO A 136 -0.15 2.69 12.04
N PRO A 137 -1.28 1.97 12.09
CA PRO A 137 -1.39 0.70 12.81
C PRO A 137 -0.61 -0.46 12.16
N HIS A 138 0.05 -0.26 11.01
CA HIS A 138 0.79 -1.29 10.28
C HIS A 138 -0.10 -2.46 9.87
N ARG A 139 -1.21 -2.08 9.23
CA ARG A 139 -2.15 -2.97 8.57
C ARG A 139 -2.59 -2.30 7.28
N ALA A 140 -2.16 -2.85 6.14
CA ALA A 140 -2.21 -2.18 4.85
C ALA A 140 -3.52 -1.43 4.54
N LEU A 141 -4.68 -2.07 4.78
CA LEU A 141 -5.97 -1.42 4.49
C LEU A 141 -6.33 -0.31 5.49
N ALA A 142 -5.99 -0.48 6.76
CA ALA A 142 -6.20 0.55 7.77
C ALA A 142 -5.35 1.78 7.44
N ASP A 143 -4.12 1.55 6.97
CA ASP A 143 -3.15 2.59 6.61
C ASP A 143 -3.62 3.35 5.36
N CYS A 144 -4.04 2.63 4.32
CA CYS A 144 -4.70 3.22 3.14
C CYS A 144 -5.86 4.14 3.53
N ARG A 145 -6.76 3.66 4.41
CA ARG A 145 -7.94 4.42 4.84
C ARG A 145 -7.57 5.64 5.67
N GLY A 146 -6.60 5.51 6.57
CA GLY A 146 -6.07 6.61 7.38
C GLY A 146 -5.47 7.70 6.49
N MET A 147 -4.64 7.32 5.53
CA MET A 147 -4.08 8.23 4.53
C MET A 147 -5.18 8.90 3.68
N ALA A 148 -6.19 8.17 3.24
CA ALA A 148 -7.29 8.74 2.46
C ALA A 148 -8.07 9.78 3.27
N GLU A 149 -8.37 9.48 4.54
CA GLU A 149 -9.03 10.41 5.45
C GLU A 149 -8.19 11.65 5.73
N LEU A 150 -6.89 11.47 5.96
CA LEU A 150 -5.93 12.56 6.14
C LEU A 150 -5.94 13.51 4.93
N VAL A 151 -5.82 12.97 3.71
CA VAL A 151 -5.86 13.78 2.49
C VAL A 151 -7.20 14.53 2.35
N ARG A 152 -8.33 13.84 2.57
CA ARG A 152 -9.66 14.49 2.54
C ARG A 152 -9.80 15.58 3.59
N SER A 153 -9.24 15.41 4.77
CA SER A 153 -9.24 16.40 5.85
C SER A 153 -8.46 17.66 5.48
N VAL A 154 -7.25 17.49 4.93
CA VAL A 154 -6.43 18.61 4.42
C VAL A 154 -7.18 19.41 3.36
N ILE A 155 -7.79 18.72 2.39
CA ILE A 155 -8.54 19.36 1.30
C ILE A 155 -9.79 20.05 1.83
N GLY A 156 -10.55 19.38 2.72
CA GLY A 156 -11.75 19.96 3.33
C GLY A 156 -11.42 21.26 4.07
N GLN A 157 -10.39 21.28 4.91
CA GLN A 157 -9.98 22.48 5.65
C GLN A 157 -9.57 23.63 4.72
N LYS A 158 -8.87 23.35 3.62
CA LYS A 158 -8.38 24.38 2.69
C LYS A 158 -9.42 24.84 1.68
N GLY A 159 -10.30 23.95 1.22
CA GLY A 159 -11.38 24.27 0.29
C GLY A 159 -12.35 25.32 0.84
N PHE A 160 -12.65 25.27 2.15
CA PHE A 160 -13.47 26.31 2.80
C PHE A 160 -12.78 27.68 2.89
N HIS A 161 -11.44 27.74 2.94
CA HIS A 161 -10.72 29.02 3.07
C HIS A 161 -10.52 29.73 1.72
N GLU A 162 -10.58 29.01 0.59
CA GLU A 162 -10.45 29.61 -0.75
C GLU A 162 -11.77 30.17 -1.29
N GLU A 163 -12.94 29.69 -0.81
CA GLU A 163 -14.26 30.22 -1.24
C GLU A 163 -14.67 31.52 -0.52
N GLU A 164 -13.98 31.91 0.55
CA GLU A 164 -14.26 33.12 1.33
C GLU A 164 -13.42 34.36 0.92
N VAL A 165 -12.65 34.30 -0.17
CA VAL A 165 -11.76 35.40 -0.64
C VAL A 165 -12.14 35.93 -2.02
#